data_AF-A0ABC8K1W8-F1
#
_entry.id   AF-A0ABC8K1W8-F1
#
_cell.length_a   1.000
_cell.length_b   1.000
_cell.length_c   1.000
_cell.angle_alpha   90.00
_cell.angle_beta   90.00
_cell.angle_gamma   90.00
#
_symmetry.space_group_name_H-M   'P 1'
#
loop_
_entity.id
_entity.type
_entity.pdbx_description
1 polymer ?
#
loop_
_entity_poly.entity_id
_entity_poly.type
_entity_poly.pdbx_seq_one_letter_code
_entity_poly.pdbx_strand_id
1 'polypeptide(L)'
;MTNNPVAPPPRKKKKKTKTKPPSFSSIPDDVIVNILARISRSHYCSLCLVSKHFYSLLSSPDIHAARSLIGNTDARLYVCLWLPTPSSSGNHHSWFTLGYRSRPYRLSLEPVRVLSSSYSPDRLNSTTVAAHSEIYQIGGSNEDKRTRAVRVFDCRNHTWRFAPDMKVARKQARSYFLDDKIYVIGGCTKTEEAMSWGEVFDLKTQTWKPLPKPPSFVDDAHSYHYGVLVYGGRLHVFFMNNYKHYAYDPREERWLQEAGFMGLARIKGPWCVIGSLIFAERNRKYLWYDPRNGKWVMVYGLDDVYRKRAKNYRTTQLVNHGGKLVIIWEQWNKTDREHKSVQCAVIRLDHMRLTPSSNLWGNVEKCDSVLNIVYMSYELSCCHSVLV
;
A
#
# COMPACT_ATOMS: atom_id res chain seq x y z
N MET A 1 35.29 -60.86 -76.97
CA MET A 1 34.05 -60.25 -76.44
C MET A 1 34.24 -60.07 -74.95
N THR A 2 34.48 -58.83 -74.52
CA THR A 2 34.85 -58.45 -73.15
C THR A 2 33.59 -58.10 -72.35
N ASN A 3 33.38 -58.79 -71.22
CA ASN A 3 32.30 -58.50 -70.27
C ASN A 3 32.71 -57.29 -69.40
N ASN A 4 31.98 -56.18 -69.53
CA ASN A 4 32.10 -55.03 -68.60
C ASN A 4 31.24 -55.25 -67.35
N PRO A 5 31.72 -54.91 -66.13
CA PRO A 5 30.92 -55.00 -64.92
C PRO A 5 29.92 -53.84 -64.83
N VAL A 6 28.68 -54.17 -64.45
CA VAL A 6 27.61 -53.21 -64.19
C VAL A 6 27.91 -52.44 -62.89
N ALA A 7 27.92 -51.10 -62.96
CA ALA A 7 28.12 -50.23 -61.81
C ALA A 7 26.91 -50.27 -60.83
N PRO A 8 27.14 -50.21 -59.50
CA PRO A 8 26.04 -50.23 -58.53
C PRO A 8 25.28 -48.90 -58.51
N PRO A 9 23.99 -48.90 -58.14
CA PRO A 9 23.17 -47.69 -58.15
C PRO A 9 23.62 -46.71 -57.05
N PRO A 10 23.45 -45.39 -57.27
CA PRO A 10 23.92 -44.38 -56.33
C PRO A 10 23.16 -44.47 -55.00
N ARG A 11 23.90 -44.54 -53.89
CA ARG A 11 23.35 -44.47 -52.53
C ARG A 11 22.56 -43.15 -52.36
N LYS A 12 21.23 -43.25 -52.22
CA LYS A 12 20.38 -42.13 -51.79
C LYS A 12 20.87 -41.62 -50.42
N LYS A 13 21.53 -40.46 -50.40
CA LYS A 13 21.83 -39.74 -49.16
C LYS A 13 20.50 -39.40 -48.46
N LYS A 14 20.22 -40.03 -47.31
CA LYS A 14 19.15 -39.59 -46.41
C LYS A 14 19.44 -38.13 -46.03
N LYS A 15 18.60 -37.19 -46.50
CA LYS A 15 18.58 -35.82 -45.97
C LYS A 15 18.28 -35.91 -44.48
N LYS A 16 19.28 -35.64 -43.62
CA LYS A 16 19.02 -35.31 -42.22
C LYS A 16 18.18 -34.03 -42.24
N THR A 17 16.89 -34.15 -41.95
CA THR A 17 16.06 -33.00 -41.60
C THR A 17 16.72 -32.32 -40.41
N LYS A 18 17.36 -31.17 -40.64
CA LYS A 18 17.78 -30.28 -39.56
C LYS A 18 16.50 -29.77 -38.90
N THR A 19 16.02 -30.46 -37.87
CA THR A 19 15.04 -29.89 -36.95
C THR A 19 15.68 -28.63 -36.38
N LYS A 20 15.09 -27.46 -36.69
CA LYS A 20 15.48 -26.21 -36.04
C LYS A 20 15.37 -26.44 -34.53
N PRO A 21 16.33 -25.97 -33.72
CA PRO A 21 16.18 -26.04 -32.27
C PRO A 21 14.84 -25.38 -31.91
N PRO A 22 14.11 -25.92 -30.93
CA PRO A 22 12.86 -25.32 -30.48
C PRO A 22 13.14 -23.85 -30.13
N SER A 23 12.49 -22.96 -30.86
CA SER A 23 12.56 -21.53 -30.57
C SER A 23 11.64 -21.26 -29.39
N PHE A 24 12.00 -20.33 -28.51
CA PHE A 24 11.11 -19.92 -27.43
C PHE A 24 9.72 -19.45 -27.94
N SER A 25 9.66 -19.02 -29.21
CA SER A 25 8.43 -18.66 -29.91
C SER A 25 7.52 -19.85 -30.26
N SER A 26 7.91 -21.10 -30.00
CA SER A 26 7.04 -22.29 -30.18
C SER A 26 6.33 -22.70 -28.89
N ILE A 27 6.58 -22.01 -27.77
CA ILE A 27 5.92 -22.26 -26.50
C ILE A 27 4.63 -21.42 -26.46
N PRO A 28 3.49 -22.00 -26.05
CA PRO A 28 2.25 -21.25 -25.84
C PRO A 28 2.39 -20.10 -24.82
N ASP A 29 1.72 -18.99 -25.08
CA ASP A 29 1.78 -17.77 -24.25
C ASP A 29 1.40 -18.01 -22.79
N ASP A 30 0.41 -18.87 -22.52
CA ASP A 30 -0.03 -19.24 -21.18
C ASP A 30 1.09 -19.94 -20.39
N VAL A 31 1.85 -20.83 -21.04
CA VAL A 31 3.01 -21.49 -20.44
C VAL A 31 4.13 -20.48 -20.17
N ILE A 32 4.40 -19.57 -21.12
CA ILE A 32 5.42 -18.52 -20.95
C ILE A 32 5.05 -17.61 -19.78
N VAL A 33 3.80 -17.14 -19.72
CA VAL A 33 3.29 -16.31 -18.62
C VAL A 33 3.45 -17.03 -17.28
N ASN A 34 3.13 -18.32 -17.22
CA ASN A 34 3.29 -19.12 -16.01
C ASN A 34 4.78 -19.23 -15.59
N ILE A 35 5.70 -19.41 -16.54
CA ILE A 35 7.15 -19.40 -16.28
C ILE A 35 7.59 -18.03 -15.76
N LEU A 36 7.25 -16.95 -16.47
CA LEU A 36 7.60 -15.58 -16.10
C LEU A 36 7.03 -15.21 -14.72
N ALA A 37 5.83 -15.69 -14.39
CA ALA A 37 5.18 -15.47 -13.09
C ALA A 37 5.98 -16.04 -11.91
N ARG A 38 6.86 -17.03 -12.14
CA ARG A 38 7.75 -17.56 -11.08
C ARG A 38 9.02 -16.74 -10.89
N ILE A 39 9.36 -15.87 -11.82
CA ILE A 39 10.57 -15.05 -11.75
C ILE A 39 10.30 -13.81 -10.89
N SER A 40 11.27 -13.40 -10.08
CA SER A 40 11.17 -12.13 -9.34
C SER A 40 10.99 -10.94 -10.28
N ARG A 41 10.08 -10.02 -9.94
CA ARG A 41 9.82 -8.79 -10.73
C ARG A 41 11.06 -7.90 -10.91
N SER A 42 12.08 -8.03 -10.05
CA SER A 42 13.35 -7.32 -10.21
C SER A 42 14.02 -7.61 -11.55
N HIS A 43 13.77 -8.77 -12.16
CA HIS A 43 14.33 -9.17 -13.45
C HIS A 43 13.43 -8.80 -14.64
N TYR A 44 12.21 -8.32 -14.40
CA TYR A 44 11.26 -8.05 -15.49
C TYR A 44 11.77 -6.96 -16.43
N CYS A 45 12.44 -5.93 -15.91
CA CYS A 45 13.06 -4.91 -16.76
C CYS A 45 14.06 -5.53 -17.75
N SER A 46 14.90 -6.47 -17.30
CA SER A 46 15.83 -7.18 -18.17
C SER A 46 15.12 -8.12 -19.14
N LEU A 47 14.09 -8.83 -18.68
CA LEU A 47 13.31 -9.77 -19.52
C LEU A 47 12.51 -9.05 -20.61
N CYS A 48 11.96 -7.87 -20.31
CA CYS A 48 11.30 -7.00 -21.29
C CYS A 48 12.23 -6.61 -22.45
N LEU A 49 13.55 -6.52 -22.21
CA LEU A 49 14.53 -6.19 -23.23
C LEU A 49 14.92 -7.38 -24.11
N VAL A 50 14.57 -8.62 -23.71
CA VAL A 50 14.91 -9.84 -24.46
C VAL A 50 14.12 -9.93 -25.77
N SER A 51 12.82 -9.60 -25.75
CA SER A 51 11.99 -9.61 -26.95
C SER A 51 10.72 -8.75 -26.80
N LYS A 52 10.17 -8.28 -27.93
CA LYS A 52 8.86 -7.59 -27.96
C LYS A 52 7.73 -8.47 -27.41
N HIS A 53 7.84 -9.79 -27.61
CA HIS A 53 6.86 -10.75 -27.12
C HIS A 53 6.89 -10.83 -25.59
N PHE A 54 8.07 -10.91 -24.98
CA PHE A 54 8.21 -10.88 -23.51
C PHE A 54 7.73 -9.55 -22.94
N TYR A 55 8.07 -8.43 -23.57
CA TYR A 55 7.55 -7.12 -23.19
C TYR A 55 6.01 -7.10 -23.21
N SER A 56 5.38 -7.63 -24.25
CA SER A 56 3.91 -7.72 -24.36
C SER A 56 3.30 -8.56 -23.23
N LEU A 57 3.86 -9.76 -22.96
CA LEU A 57 3.35 -10.66 -21.93
C LEU A 57 3.55 -10.09 -20.51
N LEU A 58 4.71 -9.48 -20.24
CA LEU A 58 5.01 -8.84 -18.94
C LEU A 58 4.23 -7.54 -18.71
N SER A 59 3.69 -6.94 -19.78
CA SER A 59 2.80 -5.77 -19.71
C SER A 59 1.32 -6.17 -19.67
N SER A 60 0.98 -7.43 -19.94
CA SER A 60 -0.40 -7.95 -19.90
C SER A 60 -0.87 -8.11 -18.44
N PRO A 61 -2.16 -7.88 -18.13
CA PRO A 61 -2.74 -8.24 -16.82
C PRO A 61 -2.60 -9.74 -16.48
N ASP A 62 -2.43 -10.61 -17.47
CA ASP A 62 -2.35 -12.07 -17.28
C ASP A 62 -1.20 -12.48 -16.37
N ILE A 63 -0.07 -11.78 -16.44
CA ILE A 63 1.08 -12.06 -15.56
C ILE A 63 0.74 -11.84 -14.09
N HIS A 64 -0.11 -10.86 -13.78
CA HIS A 64 -0.53 -10.57 -12.43
C HIS A 64 -1.53 -11.61 -11.93
N ALA A 65 -2.46 -12.05 -12.78
CA ALA A 65 -3.38 -13.14 -12.46
C ALA A 65 -2.61 -14.44 -12.20
N ALA A 66 -1.65 -14.80 -13.06
CA ALA A 66 -0.83 -16.00 -12.91
C ALA A 66 0.01 -15.96 -11.61
N ARG A 67 0.62 -14.81 -11.29
CA ARG A 67 1.37 -14.60 -10.03
C ARG A 67 0.47 -14.74 -8.81
N SER A 68 -0.70 -14.12 -8.84
CA SER A 68 -1.68 -14.21 -7.76
C SER A 68 -2.11 -15.67 -7.52
N LEU A 69 -2.37 -16.44 -8.58
CA LEU A 69 -2.76 -17.85 -8.50
C LEU A 69 -1.69 -18.72 -7.81
N ILE A 70 -0.41 -18.48 -8.10
CA ILE A 70 0.70 -19.25 -7.52
C ILE A 70 1.20 -18.68 -6.19
N GLY A 71 0.57 -17.61 -5.67
CA GLY A 71 0.97 -16.94 -4.43
C GLY A 71 2.29 -16.16 -4.53
N ASN A 72 2.76 -15.85 -5.74
CA ASN A 72 4.02 -15.11 -5.96
C ASN A 72 3.74 -13.61 -6.19
N THR A 73 3.08 -12.96 -5.24
CA THR A 73 2.82 -11.51 -5.28
C THR A 73 3.91 -10.76 -4.52
N ASP A 74 4.38 -9.65 -5.07
CA ASP A 74 5.37 -8.80 -4.41
C ASP A 74 4.67 -7.64 -3.69
N ALA A 75 4.99 -7.43 -2.42
CA ALA A 75 4.57 -6.20 -1.75
C ALA A 75 5.34 -5.02 -2.35
N ARG A 76 4.62 -3.98 -2.78
CA ARG A 76 5.18 -2.71 -3.26
C ARG A 76 4.65 -1.57 -2.40
N LEU A 77 5.56 -0.71 -1.97
CA LEU A 77 5.23 0.47 -1.19
C LEU A 77 4.98 1.64 -2.13
N TYR A 78 3.79 2.21 -2.08
CA TYR A 78 3.38 3.40 -2.81
C TYR A 78 3.30 4.58 -1.85
N VAL A 79 3.93 5.68 -2.21
CA VAL A 79 3.95 6.93 -1.44
C VAL A 79 3.33 8.02 -2.31
N CYS A 80 2.30 8.69 -1.82
CA CYS A 80 1.71 9.86 -2.47
C CYS A 80 2.19 11.13 -1.78
N LEU A 81 2.76 12.04 -2.57
CA LEU A 81 3.13 13.39 -2.14
C LEU A 81 2.20 14.40 -2.78
N TRP A 82 1.84 15.43 -2.02
CA TRP A 82 1.17 16.62 -2.51
C TRP A 82 2.26 17.65 -2.84
N LEU A 83 2.53 17.87 -4.12
CA LEU A 83 3.64 18.69 -4.61
C LEU A 83 3.14 19.99 -5.24
N PRO A 84 3.82 21.13 -5.06
CA PRO A 84 3.49 22.36 -5.78
C PRO A 84 3.65 22.18 -7.29
N THR A 85 2.71 22.69 -8.07
CA THR A 85 2.87 22.77 -9.53
C THR A 85 3.76 23.98 -9.89
N PRO A 86 4.73 23.84 -10.81
CA PRO A 86 5.60 24.96 -11.20
C PRO A 86 4.87 26.12 -11.90
N SER A 87 3.71 25.86 -12.49
CA SER A 87 3.00 26.77 -13.40
C SER A 87 1.62 27.21 -12.90
N SER A 88 1.17 26.75 -11.73
CA SER A 88 -0.07 27.20 -11.10
C SER A 88 0.12 27.32 -9.58
N SER A 89 -0.71 28.13 -8.92
CA SER A 89 -0.74 28.21 -7.44
C SER A 89 -1.29 26.95 -6.76
N GLY A 90 -1.58 25.89 -7.54
CA GLY A 90 -2.08 24.61 -7.06
C GLY A 90 -0.97 23.62 -6.71
N ASN A 91 -1.35 22.64 -5.89
CA ASN A 91 -0.56 21.44 -5.63
C ASN A 91 -1.22 20.25 -6.35
N HIS A 92 -0.45 19.20 -6.64
CA HIS A 92 -0.92 17.99 -7.31
C HIS A 92 -0.45 16.71 -6.60
N HIS A 93 -1.22 15.62 -6.75
CA HIS A 93 -0.86 14.31 -6.24
C HIS A 93 0.18 13.65 -7.16
N SER A 94 1.37 13.42 -6.60
CA SER A 94 2.44 12.67 -7.25
C SER A 94 2.68 11.34 -6.53
N TRP A 95 2.58 10.24 -7.27
CA TRP A 95 2.79 8.89 -6.75
C TRP A 95 4.23 8.42 -6.99
N PHE A 96 4.79 7.77 -5.98
CA PHE A 96 6.12 7.18 -5.99
C PHE A 96 6.06 5.74 -5.53
N THR A 97 6.99 4.91 -6.00
CA THR A 97 7.22 3.56 -5.47
C THR A 97 8.57 3.48 -4.79
N LEU A 98 8.67 2.71 -3.72
CA LEU A 98 9.95 2.43 -3.08
C LEU A 98 10.72 1.40 -3.92
N GLY A 99 11.91 1.79 -4.37
CA GLY A 99 12.83 0.97 -5.13
C GLY A 99 14.25 1.00 -4.55
N TYR A 100 15.17 0.33 -5.25
CA TYR A 100 16.59 0.32 -4.93
C TYR A 100 17.38 0.91 -6.10
N ARG A 101 18.14 1.96 -5.82
CA ARG A 101 19.13 2.46 -6.79
C ARG A 101 20.37 1.60 -6.68
N SER A 102 20.89 1.06 -7.78
CA SER A 102 22.03 0.12 -7.73
C SER A 102 23.38 0.78 -7.41
N ARG A 103 23.52 2.10 -7.60
CA ARG A 103 24.77 2.84 -7.39
C ARG A 103 24.51 4.24 -6.81
N PRO A 104 24.77 4.48 -5.51
CA PRO A 104 25.02 3.49 -4.44
C PRO A 104 23.76 2.65 -4.12
N TYR A 105 23.92 1.42 -3.62
CA TYR A 105 22.82 0.53 -3.21
C TYR A 105 22.03 1.10 -2.02
N ARG A 106 21.03 1.93 -2.31
CA ARG A 106 20.21 2.66 -1.35
C ARG A 106 18.74 2.65 -1.74
N LEU A 107 17.87 2.80 -0.75
CA LEU A 107 16.46 3.03 -1.01
C LEU A 107 16.25 4.34 -1.76
N SER A 108 15.30 4.36 -2.68
CA SER A 108 14.92 5.54 -3.46
C SER A 108 13.42 5.52 -3.70
N LEU A 109 12.79 6.69 -3.67
CA LEU A 109 11.44 6.86 -4.21
C LEU A 109 11.54 7.13 -5.71
N GLU A 110 10.92 6.26 -6.51
CA GLU A 110 10.89 6.35 -7.96
C GLU A 110 9.50 6.83 -8.41
N PRO A 111 9.39 7.90 -9.22
CA PRO A 111 8.11 8.40 -9.69
C PRO A 111 7.33 7.31 -10.46
N VAL A 112 6.06 7.18 -10.13
CA VAL A 112 5.15 6.29 -10.85
C VAL A 112 4.69 6.98 -12.13
N ARG A 113 4.97 6.35 -13.27
CA ARG A 113 4.57 6.88 -14.57
C ARG A 113 3.14 6.45 -14.87
N VAL A 114 2.21 7.35 -14.59
CA VAL A 114 0.80 7.18 -14.94
C VAL A 114 0.64 7.35 -16.46
N LEU A 115 -0.14 6.48 -17.10
CA LEU A 115 -0.46 6.63 -18.53
C LEU A 115 -1.26 7.92 -18.75
N SER A 116 -0.81 8.78 -19.67
CA SER A 116 -1.34 10.15 -19.92
C SER A 116 -2.84 10.24 -20.17
N SER A 117 -3.50 9.14 -20.57
CA SER A 117 -4.95 9.10 -20.76
C SER A 117 -5.76 8.98 -19.46
N SER A 118 -5.11 8.66 -18.33
CA SER A 118 -5.76 8.50 -17.04
C SER A 118 -5.48 9.70 -16.13
N TYR A 119 -6.51 10.50 -15.88
CA TYR A 119 -6.41 11.70 -15.04
C TYR A 119 -6.18 11.32 -13.57
N SER A 120 -5.04 11.72 -13.01
CA SER A 120 -4.81 11.70 -11.56
C SER A 120 -5.65 12.82 -10.94
N PRO A 121 -6.65 12.52 -10.11
CA PRO A 121 -7.46 13.56 -9.49
C PRO A 121 -6.72 14.26 -8.34
N ASP A 122 -6.51 15.56 -8.51
CA ASP A 122 -6.05 16.42 -7.44
C ASP A 122 -7.21 16.71 -6.48
N ARG A 123 -7.20 16.07 -5.31
CA ARG A 123 -8.24 16.21 -4.27
C ARG A 123 -7.65 16.40 -2.89
N LEU A 124 -7.77 17.61 -2.38
CA LEU A 124 -7.42 17.91 -0.99
C LEU A 124 -8.24 17.08 -0.02
N ASN A 125 -7.65 16.68 1.10
CA ASN A 125 -8.34 16.03 2.21
C ASN A 125 -9.12 14.75 1.83
N SER A 126 -8.75 14.09 0.73
CA SER A 126 -9.26 12.77 0.37
C SER A 126 -8.65 11.70 1.27
N THR A 127 -9.36 10.60 1.50
CA THR A 127 -8.80 9.43 2.18
C THR A 127 -8.36 8.39 1.15
N THR A 128 -7.32 7.63 1.47
CA THR A 128 -6.82 6.57 0.60
C THR A 128 -6.68 5.26 1.37
N VAL A 129 -6.97 4.16 0.71
CA VAL A 129 -6.84 2.81 1.27
C VAL A 129 -6.41 1.82 0.21
N ALA A 130 -5.45 0.95 0.55
CA ALA A 130 -5.08 -0.18 -0.27
C ALA A 130 -6.08 -1.33 -0.10
N ALA A 131 -6.53 -1.90 -1.21
CA ALA A 131 -7.34 -3.10 -1.26
C ALA A 131 -6.79 -3.99 -2.39
N HIS A 132 -6.30 -5.18 -2.05
CA HIS A 132 -5.65 -6.09 -3.01
C HIS A 132 -4.48 -5.43 -3.77
N SER A 133 -4.59 -5.32 -5.09
CA SER A 133 -3.62 -4.70 -6.01
C SER A 133 -4.01 -3.27 -6.41
N GLU A 134 -4.91 -2.64 -5.66
CA GLU A 134 -5.49 -1.34 -5.99
C GLU A 134 -5.43 -0.38 -4.81
N ILE A 135 -5.38 0.91 -5.10
CA ILE A 135 -5.53 1.98 -4.09
C ILE A 135 -6.78 2.78 -4.42
N TYR A 136 -7.69 2.87 -3.46
CA TYR A 136 -8.91 3.66 -3.58
C TYR A 136 -8.66 5.04 -2.98
N GLN A 137 -8.95 6.08 -3.73
CA GLN A 137 -8.98 7.46 -3.25
C GLN A 137 -10.42 7.94 -3.20
N ILE A 138 -10.88 8.26 -2.00
CA ILE A 138 -12.29 8.41 -1.67
C ILE A 138 -12.55 9.80 -1.09
N GLY A 139 -13.56 10.49 -1.62
CA GLY A 139 -13.99 11.79 -1.15
C GLY A 139 -12.91 12.87 -1.31
N GLY A 140 -12.87 13.78 -0.34
CA GLY A 140 -12.02 14.97 -0.32
C GLY A 140 -12.79 16.23 -0.69
N SER A 141 -12.07 17.21 -1.20
CA SER A 141 -12.67 18.43 -1.74
C SER A 141 -12.10 18.77 -3.12
N ASN A 142 -12.98 19.26 -3.99
CA ASN A 142 -12.62 19.91 -5.24
C ASN A 142 -13.13 21.35 -5.16
N GLU A 143 -12.25 22.34 -5.36
CA GLU A 143 -12.60 23.78 -5.22
C GLU A 143 -13.35 24.06 -3.90
N ASP A 144 -12.82 23.54 -2.78
CA ASP A 144 -13.38 23.59 -1.42
C ASP A 144 -14.75 22.91 -1.19
N LYS A 145 -15.36 22.36 -2.22
CA LYS A 145 -16.61 21.58 -2.12
C LYS A 145 -16.32 20.12 -1.81
N ARG A 146 -16.99 19.58 -0.79
CA ARG A 146 -16.95 18.14 -0.46
C ARG A 146 -17.42 17.33 -1.67
N THR A 147 -16.83 16.15 -1.85
CA THR A 147 -17.22 15.25 -2.96
C THR A 147 -17.55 13.86 -2.48
N ARG A 148 -18.42 13.19 -3.23
CA ARG A 148 -18.73 11.74 -3.12
C ARG A 148 -17.84 10.87 -4.00
N ALA A 149 -16.99 11.50 -4.82
CA ALA A 149 -16.24 10.83 -5.88
C ALA A 149 -15.27 9.78 -5.34
N VAL A 150 -15.20 8.66 -6.06
CA VAL A 150 -14.25 7.59 -5.81
C VAL A 150 -13.41 7.35 -7.07
N ARG A 151 -12.10 7.21 -6.89
CA ARG A 151 -11.16 6.85 -7.96
C ARG A 151 -10.29 5.70 -7.50
N VAL A 152 -9.96 4.82 -8.42
CA VAL A 152 -9.14 3.64 -8.17
C VAL A 152 -7.88 3.75 -8.98
N PHE A 153 -6.75 3.62 -8.30
CA PHE A 153 -5.44 3.48 -8.90
C PHE A 153 -5.08 2.01 -8.95
N ASP A 154 -5.03 1.44 -10.15
CA ASP A 154 -4.58 0.07 -10.35
C ASP A 154 -3.05 0.03 -10.32
N CYS A 155 -2.49 -0.60 -9.28
CA CYS A 155 -1.04 -0.63 -9.07
C CYS A 155 -0.29 -1.55 -10.04
N ARG A 156 -1.01 -2.38 -10.80
CA ARG A 156 -0.41 -3.33 -11.75
C ARG A 156 0.02 -2.64 -13.04
N ASN A 157 -0.84 -1.78 -13.57
CA ASN A 157 -0.64 -1.06 -14.83
C ASN A 157 -0.52 0.46 -14.65
N HIS A 158 -0.60 0.96 -13.41
CA HIS A 158 -0.50 2.39 -13.06
C HIS A 158 -1.53 3.26 -13.77
N THR A 159 -2.77 2.79 -13.82
CA THR A 159 -3.91 3.52 -14.41
C THR A 159 -4.94 3.93 -13.38
N TRP A 160 -5.61 5.05 -13.66
CA TRP A 160 -6.76 5.51 -12.90
C TRP A 160 -8.08 5.13 -13.57
N ARG A 161 -9.05 4.70 -12.77
CA ARG A 161 -10.43 4.47 -13.19
C ARG A 161 -11.44 5.02 -12.18
N PHE A 162 -12.67 5.15 -12.64
CA PHE A 162 -13.81 5.48 -11.79
C PHE A 162 -14.27 4.22 -11.04
N ALA A 163 -14.80 4.45 -9.84
CA ALA A 163 -15.61 3.48 -9.10
C ALA A 163 -16.94 4.15 -8.74
N PRO A 164 -17.96 3.39 -8.33
CA PRO A 164 -19.22 3.94 -7.86
C PRO A 164 -19.00 4.99 -6.77
N ASP A 165 -19.66 6.14 -6.93
CA ASP A 165 -19.62 7.23 -5.97
C ASP A 165 -20.26 6.82 -4.63
N MET A 166 -19.78 7.39 -3.53
CA MET A 166 -20.45 7.30 -2.22
C MET A 166 -21.86 7.90 -2.29
N LYS A 167 -22.72 7.55 -1.32
CA LYS A 167 -24.03 8.19 -1.17
C LYS A 167 -23.90 9.59 -0.57
N VAL A 168 -22.96 9.77 0.37
CA VAL A 168 -22.74 11.05 1.07
C VAL A 168 -21.38 11.64 0.69
N ALA A 169 -21.32 12.96 0.51
CA ALA A 169 -20.07 13.66 0.23
C ALA A 169 -19.23 13.80 1.50
N ARG A 170 -17.94 13.46 1.43
CA ARG A 170 -17.06 13.42 2.62
C ARG A 170 -15.73 14.10 2.34
N LYS A 171 -15.23 14.94 3.26
CA LYS A 171 -13.84 15.44 3.29
C LYS A 171 -13.21 15.15 4.64
N GLN A 172 -11.91 14.84 4.68
CA GLN A 172 -11.20 14.44 5.90
C GLN A 172 -11.80 13.17 6.56
N ALA A 173 -12.43 12.32 5.77
CA ALA A 173 -12.87 11.00 6.22
C ALA A 173 -11.66 10.08 6.45
N ARG A 174 -11.90 8.94 7.10
CA ARG A 174 -10.93 7.85 7.23
C ARG A 174 -11.45 6.59 6.55
N SER A 175 -10.58 5.86 5.87
CA SER A 175 -10.92 4.63 5.16
C SER A 175 -10.11 3.43 5.61
N TYR A 176 -10.75 2.26 5.61
CA TYR A 176 -10.18 1.01 6.11
C TYR A 176 -10.64 -0.17 5.25
N PHE A 177 -9.72 -1.08 4.94
CA PHE A 177 -10.01 -2.30 4.19
C PHE A 177 -10.13 -3.49 5.15
N LEU A 178 -11.23 -4.24 5.04
CA LEU A 178 -11.53 -5.41 5.86
C LEU A 178 -12.53 -6.32 5.11
N ASP A 179 -12.24 -7.62 5.01
CA ASP A 179 -13.12 -8.65 4.43
C ASP A 179 -13.77 -8.27 3.09
N ASP A 180 -12.95 -7.90 2.09
CA ASP A 180 -13.39 -7.45 0.76
C ASP A 180 -14.32 -6.22 0.77
N LYS A 181 -14.27 -5.44 1.84
CA LYS A 181 -15.07 -4.22 1.99
C LYS A 181 -14.18 -3.04 2.38
N ILE A 182 -14.58 -1.86 1.92
CA ILE A 182 -13.94 -0.60 2.30
C ILE A 182 -14.91 0.19 3.17
N TYR A 183 -14.50 0.46 4.40
CA TYR A 183 -15.26 1.23 5.38
C TYR A 183 -14.77 2.67 5.35
N VAL A 184 -15.69 3.64 5.21
CA VAL A 184 -15.39 5.07 5.16
C VAL A 184 -16.17 5.78 6.25
N ILE A 185 -15.46 6.47 7.14
CA ILE A 185 -16.03 6.98 8.39
C ILE A 185 -15.76 8.48 8.52
N GLY A 186 -16.78 9.22 8.96
CA GLY A 186 -16.72 10.66 9.23
C GLY A 186 -16.68 11.54 7.97
N GLY A 187 -16.26 12.80 8.16
CA GLY A 187 -15.99 13.75 7.07
C GLY A 187 -17.22 14.40 6.40
N CYS A 188 -18.43 14.11 6.87
CA CYS A 188 -19.70 14.65 6.37
C CYS A 188 -20.14 15.92 7.14
N THR A 189 -21.18 16.60 6.65
CA THR A 189 -21.87 17.68 7.39
C THR A 189 -23.01 17.11 8.24
N LYS A 190 -23.44 17.82 9.28
CA LYS A 190 -24.56 17.39 10.15
C LYS A 190 -25.93 17.45 9.46
N THR A 191 -26.04 18.19 8.36
CA THR A 191 -27.30 18.48 7.67
C THR A 191 -27.62 17.48 6.55
N GLU A 192 -26.66 16.69 6.09
CA GLU A 192 -26.80 15.74 4.97
C GLU A 192 -27.39 14.38 5.42
N GLU A 193 -28.56 14.43 6.07
CA GLU A 193 -29.34 13.31 6.60
C GLU A 193 -28.80 12.65 7.89
N ALA A 194 -29.72 12.04 8.66
CA ALA A 194 -29.47 11.24 9.86
C ALA A 194 -28.54 10.01 9.63
N MET A 195 -28.00 9.82 8.42
CA MET A 195 -27.15 8.71 7.94
C MET A 195 -25.65 9.08 7.81
N SER A 196 -25.14 9.93 8.70
CA SER A 196 -23.89 10.65 8.43
C SER A 196 -22.60 9.98 8.94
N TRP A 197 -22.66 9.02 9.86
CA TRP A 197 -21.46 8.47 10.53
C TRP A 197 -20.46 7.76 9.60
N GLY A 198 -20.92 6.95 8.65
CA GLY A 198 -20.04 6.21 7.75
C GLY A 198 -20.78 5.35 6.71
N GLU A 199 -20.03 4.82 5.76
CA GLU A 199 -20.51 3.95 4.68
C GLU A 199 -19.53 2.80 4.44
N VAL A 200 -20.04 1.72 3.86
CA VAL A 200 -19.27 0.52 3.48
C VAL A 200 -19.45 0.26 2.00
N PHE A 201 -18.34 0.15 1.28
CA PHE A 201 -18.28 -0.28 -0.10
C PHE A 201 -17.95 -1.76 -0.19
N ASP A 202 -18.84 -2.51 -0.83
CA ASP A 202 -18.62 -3.92 -1.11
C ASP A 202 -17.92 -4.07 -2.46
N LEU A 203 -16.70 -4.62 -2.48
CA LEU A 203 -15.90 -4.78 -3.71
C LEU A 203 -16.49 -5.82 -4.66
N LYS A 204 -17.28 -6.78 -4.16
CA LYS A 204 -17.90 -7.83 -4.99
C LYS A 204 -19.13 -7.31 -5.71
N THR A 205 -20.01 -6.62 -4.98
CA THR A 205 -21.24 -6.09 -5.57
C THR A 205 -21.06 -4.69 -6.18
N GLN A 206 -19.93 -4.02 -5.89
CA GLN A 206 -19.66 -2.63 -6.30
C GLN A 206 -20.76 -1.67 -5.82
N THR A 207 -21.26 -1.86 -4.58
CA THR A 207 -22.32 -1.03 -4.01
C THR A 207 -21.96 -0.45 -2.65
N TRP A 208 -22.45 0.76 -2.38
CA TRP A 208 -22.35 1.43 -1.08
C TRP A 208 -23.57 1.16 -0.20
N LYS A 209 -23.33 0.80 1.06
CA LYS A 209 -24.35 0.68 2.12
C LYS A 209 -24.01 1.59 3.29
N PRO A 210 -25.00 2.17 3.99
CA PRO A 210 -24.75 2.88 5.24
C PRO A 210 -24.09 1.95 6.27
N LEU A 211 -23.11 2.48 7.01
CA LEU A 211 -22.55 1.78 8.16
C LEU A 211 -23.41 2.11 9.38
N PRO A 212 -23.93 1.12 10.13
CA PRO A 212 -24.69 1.38 11.35
C PRO A 212 -23.90 2.25 12.33
N LYS A 213 -24.59 3.16 13.03
CA LYS A 213 -23.98 3.96 14.10
C LYS A 213 -23.66 3.07 15.31
N PRO A 214 -22.50 3.25 15.98
CA PRO A 214 -22.24 2.53 17.22
C PRO A 214 -23.20 2.96 18.35
N PRO A 215 -23.59 2.07 19.28
CA PRO A 215 -24.63 2.30 20.30
C PRO A 215 -24.48 3.53 21.21
N SER A 216 -23.30 4.13 21.31
CA SER A 216 -23.10 5.39 22.05
C SER A 216 -22.59 6.54 21.18
N PHE A 217 -22.81 6.48 19.88
CA PHE A 217 -22.59 7.61 19.00
C PHE A 217 -23.75 8.59 19.15
N VAL A 218 -23.52 9.70 19.82
CA VAL A 218 -24.48 10.81 19.89
C VAL A 218 -24.13 11.77 18.75
N ASP A 219 -25.10 12.22 17.95
CA ASP A 219 -24.90 13.25 16.91
C ASP A 219 -24.57 14.66 17.49
N ASP A 220 -24.01 14.71 18.69
CA ASP A 220 -23.55 15.93 19.33
C ASP A 220 -22.25 16.44 18.67
N ALA A 221 -21.92 17.71 18.87
CA ALA A 221 -20.70 18.30 18.33
C ALA A 221 -19.42 17.79 19.03
N HIS A 222 -19.53 16.84 19.97
CA HIS A 222 -18.45 16.44 20.86
C HIS A 222 -18.04 14.97 20.68
N SER A 223 -18.80 14.14 19.95
CA SER A 223 -18.52 12.73 19.69
C SER A 223 -17.44 12.52 18.63
N TYR A 224 -16.23 13.01 18.93
CA TYR A 224 -15.05 12.80 18.09
C TYR A 224 -14.43 11.42 18.38
N HIS A 225 -14.36 10.58 17.35
CA HIS A 225 -13.49 9.41 17.40
C HIS A 225 -12.04 9.88 17.19
N TYR A 226 -11.11 9.42 18.03
CA TYR A 226 -9.69 9.79 17.87
C TYR A 226 -8.90 8.72 17.10
N GLY A 227 -9.38 7.47 17.09
CA GLY A 227 -8.75 6.35 16.40
C GLY A 227 -9.79 5.38 15.83
N VAL A 228 -9.45 4.77 14.70
CA VAL A 228 -10.13 3.60 14.16
C VAL A 228 -9.05 2.62 13.70
N LEU A 229 -9.25 1.34 13.96
CA LEU A 229 -8.27 0.28 13.76
C LEU A 229 -8.97 -0.97 13.20
N VAL A 230 -8.36 -1.63 12.22
CA VAL A 230 -8.77 -2.98 11.82
C VAL A 230 -7.87 -3.98 12.56
N TYR A 231 -8.47 -4.84 13.38
CA TYR A 231 -7.75 -5.84 14.16
C TYR A 231 -8.62 -7.05 14.44
N GLY A 232 -8.06 -8.25 14.31
CA GLY A 232 -8.79 -9.50 14.59
C GLY A 232 -10.04 -9.70 13.74
N GLY A 233 -10.05 -9.21 12.49
CA GLY A 233 -11.20 -9.28 11.60
C GLY A 233 -12.35 -8.32 11.95
N ARG A 234 -12.12 -7.35 12.84
CA ARG A 234 -13.11 -6.36 13.26
C ARG A 234 -12.60 -4.94 13.08
N LEU A 235 -13.55 -4.02 12.92
CA LEU A 235 -13.29 -2.59 12.84
C LEU A 235 -13.54 -1.95 14.22
N HIS A 236 -12.47 -1.61 14.91
CA HIS A 236 -12.49 -1.01 16.24
C HIS A 236 -12.53 0.52 16.15
N VAL A 237 -13.48 1.13 16.84
CA VAL A 237 -13.65 2.58 16.91
C VAL A 237 -13.51 3.03 18.34
N PHE A 238 -12.73 4.10 18.53
CA PHE A 238 -12.46 4.63 19.84
C PHE A 238 -12.92 6.08 20.01
N PHE A 239 -13.78 6.31 21.01
CA PHE A 239 -14.42 7.59 21.30
C PHE A 239 -13.78 8.32 22.50
N MET A 240 -13.62 9.65 22.39
CA MET A 240 -13.02 10.48 23.45
C MET A 240 -13.88 10.56 24.73
N ASN A 241 -15.21 10.66 24.58
CA ASN A 241 -16.05 11.18 25.67
C ASN A 241 -16.41 10.16 26.75
N ASN A 242 -16.38 8.85 26.45
CA ASN A 242 -16.94 7.83 27.35
C ASN A 242 -15.97 6.69 27.69
N TYR A 243 -14.74 6.69 27.16
CA TYR A 243 -13.81 5.55 27.18
C TYR A 243 -14.44 4.21 26.70
N LYS A 244 -15.64 4.25 26.11
CA LYS A 244 -16.29 3.10 25.50
C LYS A 244 -15.67 2.86 24.13
N HIS A 245 -15.32 1.62 23.87
CA HIS A 245 -14.77 1.17 22.60
C HIS A 245 -15.75 0.15 22.01
N TYR A 246 -15.93 0.24 20.70
CA TYR A 246 -16.80 -0.67 19.98
C TYR A 246 -16.05 -1.30 18.82
N ALA A 247 -16.30 -2.58 18.62
CA ALA A 247 -15.83 -3.33 17.48
C ALA A 247 -17.03 -3.65 16.59
N TYR A 248 -16.98 -3.24 15.33
CA TYR A 248 -17.94 -3.69 14.35
C TYR A 248 -17.52 -5.07 13.86
N ASP A 249 -18.42 -6.04 14.01
CA ASP A 249 -18.26 -7.36 13.46
C ASP A 249 -18.91 -7.40 12.07
N PRO A 250 -18.12 -7.54 10.98
CA PRO A 250 -18.65 -7.53 9.62
C PRO A 250 -19.47 -8.79 9.27
N ARG A 251 -19.35 -9.88 10.05
CA ARG A 251 -20.08 -11.13 9.83
C ARG A 251 -21.48 -11.06 10.42
N GLU A 252 -21.60 -10.46 11.58
CA GLU A 252 -22.87 -10.26 12.29
C GLU A 252 -23.52 -8.91 11.97
N GLU A 253 -22.84 -8.05 11.21
CA GLU A 253 -23.24 -6.69 10.85
C GLU A 253 -23.69 -5.83 12.03
N ARG A 254 -23.05 -6.02 13.20
CA ARG A 254 -23.39 -5.31 14.44
C ARG A 254 -22.16 -4.82 15.21
N TRP A 255 -22.41 -3.85 16.08
CA TRP A 255 -21.41 -3.35 17.02
C TRP A 255 -21.41 -4.16 18.30
N LEU A 256 -20.22 -4.53 18.75
CA LEU A 256 -19.95 -5.16 20.02
C LEU A 256 -19.19 -4.17 20.90
N GLN A 257 -19.56 -4.06 22.18
CA GLN A 257 -18.77 -3.28 23.12
C GLN A 257 -17.52 -4.08 23.49
N GLU A 258 -16.34 -3.52 23.22
CA GLU A 258 -15.05 -4.20 23.39
C GLU A 258 -14.24 -3.46 24.46
N ALA A 259 -13.82 -4.15 25.53
CA ALA A 259 -13.02 -3.56 26.60
C ALA A 259 -11.52 -3.93 26.53
N GLY A 260 -11.13 -4.80 25.58
CA GLY A 260 -9.81 -5.44 25.56
C GLY A 260 -8.63 -4.51 25.29
N PHE A 261 -8.87 -3.29 24.80
CA PHE A 261 -7.83 -2.36 24.39
C PHE A 261 -7.54 -1.29 25.44
N MET A 262 -6.93 -1.67 26.55
CA MET A 262 -6.47 -0.70 27.54
C MET A 262 -5.36 0.20 26.97
N GLY A 263 -5.48 1.52 27.11
CA GLY A 263 -4.41 2.46 26.79
C GLY A 263 -4.22 2.81 25.30
N LEU A 264 -4.99 2.22 24.37
CA LEU A 264 -5.07 2.72 22.99
C LEU A 264 -5.62 4.17 22.95
N ALA A 265 -6.34 4.58 24.00
CA ALA A 265 -7.01 5.88 24.06
C ALA A 265 -6.16 7.14 24.08
N ARG A 266 -4.86 6.98 24.24
CA ARG A 266 -3.94 8.10 24.37
C ARG A 266 -2.98 8.22 23.19
N ILE A 267 -3.15 7.40 22.15
CA ILE A 267 -2.30 7.40 20.97
C ILE A 267 -3.03 8.14 19.86
N LYS A 268 -2.46 9.26 19.42
CA LYS A 268 -2.93 10.07 18.26
C LYS A 268 -2.01 9.94 17.04
N GLY A 269 -0.87 9.26 17.19
CA GLY A 269 0.17 9.13 16.17
C GLY A 269 -0.21 8.14 15.06
N PRO A 270 0.65 7.94 14.05
CA PRO A 270 0.45 6.85 13.09
C PRO A 270 0.50 5.49 13.79
N TRP A 271 -0.28 4.54 13.27
CA TRP A 271 -0.45 3.18 13.78
C TRP A 271 -0.30 2.22 12.61
N CYS A 272 0.13 1.01 12.89
CA CYS A 272 0.24 -0.05 11.90
C CYS A 272 -0.02 -1.41 12.54
N VAL A 273 -0.63 -2.35 11.81
CA VAL A 273 -0.81 -3.73 12.25
C VAL A 273 0.05 -4.65 11.40
N ILE A 274 0.87 -5.47 12.06
CA ILE A 274 1.71 -6.49 11.42
C ILE A 274 1.42 -7.83 12.09
N GLY A 275 0.73 -8.72 11.37
CA GLY A 275 0.21 -9.95 11.97
C GLY A 275 -0.75 -9.64 13.13
N SER A 276 -0.45 -10.15 14.32
CA SER A 276 -1.23 -9.88 15.55
C SER A 276 -0.72 -8.70 16.37
N LEU A 277 0.33 -8.00 15.90
CA LEU A 277 0.98 -6.92 16.63
C LEU A 277 0.51 -5.56 16.13
N ILE A 278 0.18 -4.67 17.07
CA ILE A 278 -0.18 -3.28 16.78
C ILE A 278 1.01 -2.40 17.14
N PHE A 279 1.47 -1.58 16.21
CA PHE A 279 2.55 -0.62 16.38
C PHE A 279 1.98 0.79 16.39
N ALA A 280 2.59 1.65 17.18
CA ALA A 280 2.30 3.07 17.16
C ALA A 280 3.52 3.90 17.50
N GLU A 281 3.50 5.16 17.05
CA GLU A 281 4.44 6.17 17.52
C GLU A 281 3.85 6.94 18.70
N ARG A 282 4.63 7.07 19.77
CA ARG A 282 4.29 7.88 20.95
C ARG A 282 5.54 8.47 21.56
N ASN A 283 5.52 9.77 21.84
CA ASN A 283 6.65 10.49 22.46
C ASN A 283 7.99 10.21 21.75
N ARG A 284 7.97 10.16 20.40
CA ARG A 284 9.14 9.90 19.55
C ARG A 284 9.75 8.50 19.66
N LYS A 285 9.06 7.58 20.32
CA LYS A 285 9.42 6.17 20.43
C LYS A 285 8.44 5.32 19.64
N TYR A 286 8.95 4.21 19.12
CA TYR A 286 8.13 3.21 18.46
C TYR A 286 7.76 2.14 19.49
N LEU A 287 6.46 1.98 19.67
CA LEU A 287 5.89 1.07 20.65
C LEU A 287 5.08 0.01 19.93
N TRP A 288 5.01 -1.17 20.53
CA TRP A 288 4.06 -2.21 20.16
C TRP A 288 3.11 -2.46 21.33
N TYR A 289 1.88 -2.88 21.02
CA TYR A 289 0.87 -3.20 22.01
C TYR A 289 1.01 -4.67 22.42
N ASP A 290 1.28 -4.92 23.71
CA ASP A 290 1.24 -6.26 24.28
C ASP A 290 -0.19 -6.57 24.75
N PRO A 291 -0.97 -7.37 24.01
CA PRO A 291 -2.36 -7.65 24.36
C PRO A 291 -2.46 -8.48 25.65
N ARG A 292 -1.41 -9.20 26.06
CA ARG A 292 -1.42 -10.02 27.28
C ARG A 292 -1.47 -9.17 28.55
N ASN A 293 -0.79 -8.03 28.51
CA ASN A 293 -0.63 -7.12 29.63
C ASN A 293 -1.43 -5.81 29.47
N GLY A 294 -2.04 -5.60 28.30
CA GLY A 294 -2.73 -4.36 27.96
C GLY A 294 -1.81 -3.13 27.97
N LYS A 295 -0.52 -3.30 27.66
CA LYS A 295 0.51 -2.26 27.81
C LYS A 295 1.23 -2.00 26.49
N TRP A 296 1.67 -0.76 26.33
CA TRP A 296 2.56 -0.36 25.24
C TRP A 296 4.01 -0.56 25.66
N VAL A 297 4.76 -1.35 24.89
CA VAL A 297 6.16 -1.70 25.16
C VAL A 297 7.03 -1.19 24.01
N MET A 298 8.25 -0.77 24.31
CA MET A 298 9.16 -0.23 23.29
C MET A 298 9.66 -1.33 22.35
N VAL A 299 9.83 -0.97 21.08
CA VAL A 299 10.59 -1.79 20.12
C VAL A 299 12.07 -1.44 20.29
N TYR A 300 12.87 -2.45 20.63
CA TYR A 300 14.32 -2.31 20.84
C TYR A 300 15.10 -2.44 19.52
N GLY A 301 16.37 -2.05 19.50
CA GLY A 301 17.25 -2.16 18.31
C GLY A 301 17.07 -1.07 17.25
N LEU A 302 16.28 -0.03 17.55
CA LEU A 302 16.00 1.08 16.63
C LEU A 302 16.92 2.30 16.82
N ASP A 303 18.09 2.11 17.43
CA ASP A 303 19.03 3.19 17.78
C ASP A 303 19.45 4.03 16.57
N ASP A 304 19.64 3.40 15.41
CA ASP A 304 19.99 4.09 14.16
C ASP A 304 18.87 5.00 13.67
N VAL A 305 17.61 4.58 13.82
CA VAL A 305 16.44 5.39 13.48
C VAL A 305 16.36 6.59 14.43
N TYR A 306 16.52 6.36 15.73
CA TYR A 306 16.52 7.42 16.74
C TYR A 306 17.68 8.42 16.55
N ARG A 307 18.87 7.94 16.19
CA ARG A 307 20.05 8.79 15.94
C ARG A 307 19.84 9.73 14.75
N LYS A 308 19.25 9.23 13.66
CA LYS A 308 18.96 10.04 12.47
C LYS A 308 17.77 10.99 12.66
N ARG A 309 16.86 10.66 13.58
CA ARG A 309 15.71 11.50 13.93
C ARG A 309 16.10 12.57 14.95
N ALA A 310 16.53 13.74 14.49
CA ALA A 310 16.77 14.89 15.38
C ALA A 310 15.49 15.38 16.10
N LYS A 311 15.67 16.16 17.17
CA LYS A 311 14.67 16.53 18.19
C LYS A 311 13.42 17.28 17.71
N ASN A 312 13.18 17.51 16.42
CA ASN A 312 12.03 18.31 15.92
C ASN A 312 11.18 17.62 14.82
N TYR A 313 11.32 16.31 14.59
CA TYR A 313 10.66 15.66 13.45
C TYR A 313 9.42 14.86 13.81
N ARG A 314 8.33 15.05 13.05
CA ARG A 314 7.09 14.29 13.15
C ARG A 314 7.24 12.98 12.36
N THR A 315 7.03 11.83 12.99
CA THR A 315 6.84 10.58 12.22
C THR A 315 5.55 10.73 11.45
N THR A 316 5.65 10.53 10.15
CA THR A 316 4.54 10.83 9.28
C THR A 316 3.69 9.59 9.09
N GLN A 317 4.30 8.43 8.81
CA GLN A 317 3.57 7.16 8.62
C GLN A 317 4.31 5.92 9.13
N LEU A 318 3.51 4.93 9.54
CA LEU A 318 3.94 3.56 9.86
C LEU A 318 3.19 2.62 8.93
N VAL A 319 3.89 1.73 8.23
CA VAL A 319 3.28 0.85 7.21
C VAL A 319 3.80 -0.58 7.38
N ASN A 320 2.90 -1.55 7.20
CA ASN A 320 3.25 -2.96 7.10
C ASN A 320 3.64 -3.26 5.65
N HIS A 321 4.89 -3.64 5.41
CA HIS A 321 5.38 -3.96 4.08
C HIS A 321 6.05 -5.32 4.08
N GLY A 322 5.35 -6.35 3.57
CA GLY A 322 5.86 -7.72 3.52
C GLY A 322 6.22 -8.28 4.90
N GLY A 323 5.46 -7.92 5.95
CA GLY A 323 5.74 -8.33 7.33
C GLY A 323 6.83 -7.51 8.04
N LYS A 324 7.43 -6.54 7.34
CA LYS A 324 8.40 -5.59 7.92
C LYS A 324 7.70 -4.30 8.33
N LEU A 325 8.21 -3.68 9.38
CA LEU A 325 7.77 -2.36 9.80
C LEU A 325 8.53 -1.32 8.98
N VAL A 326 7.80 -0.54 8.19
CA VAL A 326 8.34 0.60 7.44
C VAL A 326 7.95 1.90 8.13
N ILE A 327 8.94 2.75 8.36
CA ILE A 327 8.77 4.05 9.01
C ILE A 327 9.16 5.13 8.01
N ILE A 328 8.24 6.05 7.75
CA ILE A 328 8.49 7.23 6.91
C ILE A 328 8.37 8.49 7.75
N TRP A 329 9.36 9.37 7.64
CA TRP A 329 9.36 10.65 8.32
C TRP A 329 10.02 11.74 7.47
N GLU A 330 9.66 12.98 7.76
CA GLU A 330 10.27 14.14 7.14
C GLU A 330 11.50 14.59 7.94
N GLN A 331 12.56 14.97 7.23
CA GLN A 331 13.75 15.56 7.82
C GLN A 331 14.04 16.92 7.18
N TRP A 332 14.07 17.95 8.04
CA TRP A 332 14.37 19.31 7.63
C TRP A 332 15.87 19.50 7.55
N ASN A 333 16.31 20.17 6.49
CA ASN A 333 17.68 20.61 6.39
C ASN A 333 17.88 21.85 7.28
N LYS A 334 18.99 21.90 8.03
CA LYS A 334 19.29 23.03 8.92
C LYS A 334 19.89 24.22 8.16
N THR A 335 20.58 23.95 7.05
CA THR A 335 21.26 24.97 6.23
C THR A 335 20.41 25.45 5.07
N ASP A 336 19.51 24.60 4.58
CA ASP A 336 18.57 24.92 3.51
C ASP A 336 17.15 25.00 4.09
N ARG A 337 16.62 26.22 4.18
CA ARG A 337 15.28 26.50 4.69
C ARG A 337 14.19 26.39 3.62
N GLU A 338 14.53 26.03 2.39
CA GLU A 338 13.55 25.89 1.31
C GLU A 338 13.25 24.42 0.99
N HIS A 339 14.12 23.50 1.43
CA HIS A 339 13.99 22.08 1.13
C HIS A 339 13.97 21.18 2.36
N LYS A 340 13.24 20.08 2.21
CA LYS A 340 13.13 18.96 3.14
C LYS A 340 13.48 17.66 2.41
N SER A 341 13.79 16.64 3.19
CA SER A 341 13.99 15.27 2.69
C SER A 341 12.98 14.32 3.29
N VAL A 342 12.65 13.27 2.53
CA VAL A 342 11.87 12.12 3.01
C VAL A 342 12.84 11.02 3.39
N GLN A 343 12.76 10.56 4.63
CA GLN A 343 13.55 9.44 5.13
C GLN A 343 12.67 8.18 5.24
N CYS A 344 13.29 7.03 5.01
CA CYS A 344 12.62 5.73 5.13
C CYS A 344 13.51 4.74 5.88
N ALA A 345 12.93 4.04 6.85
CA ALA A 345 13.55 2.91 7.52
C ALA A 345 12.73 1.65 7.30
N VAL A 346 13.40 0.55 6.97
CA VAL A 346 12.82 -0.79 6.83
C VAL A 346 13.35 -1.64 7.97
N ILE A 347 12.43 -2.10 8.82
CA ILE A 347 12.75 -2.82 10.06
C ILE A 347 12.20 -4.23 9.96
N ARG A 348 13.09 -5.22 10.05
CA ARG A 348 12.70 -6.61 10.27
C ARG A 348 12.46 -6.83 11.74
N LEU A 349 11.34 -7.45 12.08
CA LEU A 349 11.00 -7.76 13.46
C LEU A 349 11.50 -9.18 13.76
N ASP A 350 12.36 -9.30 14.76
CA ASP A 350 12.84 -10.61 15.19
C ASP A 350 11.82 -11.17 16.19
N HIS A 351 11.01 -12.12 15.71
CA HIS A 351 10.04 -12.84 16.52
C HIS A 351 10.77 -13.85 17.44
N MET A 352 11.55 -13.37 18.41
CA MET A 352 11.90 -14.25 19.52
C MET A 352 10.60 -14.63 20.23
N ARG A 353 10.39 -15.95 20.34
CA ARG A 353 9.24 -16.61 20.98
C ARG A 353 8.69 -15.72 22.09
N LEU A 354 7.45 -15.27 21.93
CA LEU A 354 6.77 -14.36 22.86
C LEU A 354 6.57 -15.04 24.23
N THR A 355 7.64 -15.21 24.99
CA THR A 355 7.61 -15.65 26.39
C THR A 355 7.13 -14.48 27.27
N PRO A 356 6.76 -14.72 28.54
CA PRO A 356 6.25 -13.67 29.42
C PRO A 356 7.20 -12.48 29.64
N SER A 357 8.50 -12.66 29.35
CA SER A 357 9.58 -11.66 29.50
C SER A 357 10.17 -11.18 28.17
N SER A 358 9.61 -11.58 27.02
CA SER A 358 10.23 -11.30 25.72
C SER A 358 10.02 -9.84 25.27
N ASN A 359 11.12 -9.11 25.11
CA ASN A 359 11.15 -7.83 24.42
C ASN A 359 11.06 -8.03 22.90
N LEU A 360 10.37 -7.12 22.21
CA LEU A 360 10.34 -7.12 20.74
C LEU A 360 11.55 -6.35 20.20
N TRP A 361 12.38 -7.02 19.40
CA TRP A 361 13.54 -6.43 18.76
C TRP A 361 13.27 -6.15 17.28
N GLY A 362 13.66 -4.95 16.84
CA GLY A 362 13.69 -4.56 15.44
C GLY A 362 15.13 -4.49 14.95
N ASN A 363 15.42 -5.16 13.83
CA ASN A 363 16.66 -5.05 13.11
C ASN A 363 16.48 -4.07 11.94
N VAL A 364 17.22 -2.96 11.96
CA VAL A 364 17.17 -1.92 10.92
C VAL A 364 17.94 -2.43 9.69
N GLU A 365 17.23 -2.98 8.72
CA GLU A 365 17.85 -3.48 7.48
C GLU A 365 18.34 -2.34 6.58
N LYS A 366 17.54 -1.27 6.51
CA LYS A 366 17.84 -0.06 5.74
C LYS A 366 17.28 1.17 6.43
N CYS A 367 17.99 2.28 6.26
CA CYS A 367 17.59 3.57 6.79
C CYS A 367 18.26 4.66 5.94
N ASP A 368 17.56 5.14 4.92
CA ASP A 368 18.12 6.01 3.89
C ASP A 368 17.22 7.23 3.64
N SER A 369 17.84 8.29 3.11
CA SER A 369 17.13 9.42 2.52
C SER A 369 16.63 8.99 1.15
N VAL A 370 15.31 8.81 1.02
CA VAL A 370 14.69 8.26 -0.20
C VAL A 370 14.27 9.34 -1.19
N LEU A 371 14.18 10.58 -0.73
CA LEU A 371 13.95 11.77 -1.56
C LEU A 371 14.67 12.96 -0.91
N ASN A 372 15.72 13.47 -1.57
CA ASN A 372 16.67 14.40 -0.95
C ASN A 372 16.25 15.87 -1.00
N ILE A 373 15.51 16.28 -2.03
CA ILE A 373 15.16 17.67 -2.28
C ILE A 373 13.68 17.72 -2.63
N VAL A 374 12.87 18.14 -1.67
CA VAL A 374 11.46 18.46 -1.88
C VAL A 374 11.20 19.83 -1.28
N TYR A 375 10.51 20.68 -2.03
CA TYR A 375 10.17 22.04 -1.59
C TYR A 375 9.38 22.00 -0.28
N MET A 376 9.64 22.92 0.66
CA MET A 376 9.06 22.88 2.02
C MET A 376 7.54 22.76 2.08
N SER A 377 6.84 23.25 1.04
CA SER A 377 5.38 23.24 0.92
C SER A 377 4.79 21.86 0.58
N TYR A 378 5.61 20.84 0.34
CA TYR A 378 5.08 19.50 0.11
C TYR A 378 4.45 18.91 1.37
N GLU A 379 3.44 18.06 1.15
CA GLU A 379 2.81 17.29 2.20
C GLU A 379 2.82 15.80 1.84
N LEU A 380 3.29 14.94 2.74
CA LEU A 380 3.11 13.49 2.59
C LEU A 380 1.64 13.14 2.82
N SER A 381 0.93 12.81 1.74
CA SER A 381 -0.51 12.54 1.79
C SER A 381 -0.80 11.13 2.30
N CYS A 382 -0.24 10.10 1.66
CA CYS A 382 -0.45 8.70 2.06
C CYS A 382 0.72 7.78 1.72
N CYS A 383 0.81 6.65 2.41
CA CYS A 383 1.72 5.57 2.11
C CYS A 383 1.01 4.22 2.31
N HIS A 384 1.02 3.40 1.26
CA HIS A 384 0.29 2.16 1.18
C HIS A 384 1.20 1.03 0.71
N SER A 385 1.17 -0.11 1.40
CA SER A 385 1.76 -1.33 0.86
C SER A 385 0.68 -2.11 0.12
N VAL A 386 0.95 -2.44 -1.13
CA VAL A 386 0.02 -3.09 -2.06
C VAL A 386 0.65 -4.38 -2.57
N LEU A 387 -0.12 -5.45 -2.68
CA LEU A 387 0.36 -6.72 -3.27
C LEU A 387 0.15 -6.67 -4.79
N VAL A 388 1.22 -6.88 -5.56
CA VAL A 388 1.23 -6.70 -7.03
C VAL A 388 1.80 -7.90 -7.77
#